data_AF-A0A7Y2F7V9-F1
#
_entry.id   AF-A0A7Y2F7V9-F1
#
_cell.length_a   1.000
_cell.length_b   1.000
_cell.length_c   1.000
_cell.angle_alpha   90.00
_cell.angle_beta   90.00
_cell.angle_gamma   90.00
#
_symmetry.space_group_name_H-M   'P 1'
#
loop_
_entity.id
_entity.type
_entity.pdbx_description
1 polymer ?
#
loop_
_entity_poly.entity_id
_entity_poly.type
_entity_poly.pdbx_seq_one_letter_code
_entity_poly.pdbx_strand_id
1 'polypeptide(L)' 'MQQVKIFKNVDTELAELEHQINRWMRKSGARVLSITGNLSSQSSSGQAPMSSFSASDIMVIVLYEIDPPKK' A
#
# COMPACT_ATOMS: atom_id res chain seq x y z
N MET A 1 -15.90 -10.93 9.60
CA MET A 1 -15.91 -11.34 8.16
C MET A 1 -14.60 -10.91 7.51
N GLN A 2 -14.01 -11.77 6.67
CA GLN A 2 -12.79 -11.43 5.92
C GLN A 2 -13.08 -10.42 4.82
N GLN A 3 -12.20 -9.44 4.68
CA GLN A 3 -12.29 -8.34 3.74
C GLN A 3 -10.90 -8.00 3.21
N VAL A 4 -10.86 -7.32 2.07
CA VAL A 4 -9.62 -6.90 1.41
C VAL A 4 -9.63 -5.39 1.24
N LYS A 5 -8.50 -4.76 1.54
CA LYS A 5 -8.26 -3.34 1.24
C LYS A 5 -6.98 -3.20 0.43
N ILE A 6 -7.06 -2.40 -0.63
CA ILE A 6 -5.94 -2.09 -1.51
C ILE A 6 -5.51 -0.65 -1.24
N PHE A 7 -4.20 -0.45 -1.13
CA PHE A 7 -3.56 0.85 -1.11
C PHE A 7 -2.64 0.94 -2.32
N LYS A 8 -2.71 2.06 -3.04
CA LYS A 8 -1.83 2.36 -4.17
C LYS A 8 -1.16 3.71 -3.90
N ASN A 9 0.14 3.77 -4.09
CA ASN A 9 0.87 5.04 -4.12
C ASN A 9 2.12 4.91 -5.01
N VAL A 10 2.98 5.91 -4.99
CA VAL A 10 4.31 5.90 -5.62
C VAL A 10 5.41 5.76 -4.57
N ASP A 11 6.57 5.26 -4.97
CA ASP A 11 7.75 5.06 -4.12
C ASP A 11 8.29 6.33 -3.47
N THR A 12 8.17 7.47 -4.14
CA THR A 12 8.53 8.78 -3.58
C THR A 12 7.64 9.23 -2.42
N GLU A 13 6.48 8.61 -2.24
CA GLU A 13 5.49 8.94 -1.21
C GLU A 13 5.28 7.81 -0.19
N LEU A 14 6.29 6.94 -0.01
CA LEU A 14 6.20 5.77 0.87
C LEU A 14 5.81 6.13 2.31
N ALA A 15 6.37 7.21 2.86
CA ALA A 15 6.07 7.64 4.22
C ALA A 15 4.59 8.03 4.41
N GLU A 16 3.97 8.65 3.40
CA GLU A 16 2.55 8.99 3.44
C GLU A 16 1.69 7.72 3.30
N LEU A 17 2.09 6.78 2.45
CA LEU A 17 1.43 5.48 2.32
C LEU A 17 1.44 4.71 3.66
N GLU A 18 2.58 4.66 4.33
CA GLU A 18 2.71 4.06 5.66
C GLU A 18 1.81 4.73 6.69
N HIS A 19 1.79 6.07 6.71
CA HIS A 19 0.92 6.84 7.60
C HIS A 19 -0.56 6.56 7.34
N GLN A 20 -0.96 6.50 6.08
CA GLN A 20 -2.33 6.22 5.66
C GLN A 20 -2.77 4.82 6.10
N ILE A 21 -1.94 3.79 5.85
CA ILE A 21 -2.21 2.40 6.25
C ILE A 21 -2.34 2.32 7.77
N ASN A 22 -1.39 2.89 8.52
CA ASN A 22 -1.39 2.91 9.97
C ASN A 22 -2.60 3.65 10.57
N ARG A 23 -2.98 4.79 10.00
CA ARG A 23 -4.17 5.53 10.41
C ARG A 23 -5.43 4.73 10.15
N TRP A 24 -5.53 4.05 9.01
CA TRP A 24 -6.68 3.21 8.69
C TRP A 24 -6.80 2.03 9.65
N MET A 25 -5.70 1.32 9.95
CA MET A 25 -5.71 0.20 10.90
C MET A 25 -6.22 0.65 12.27
N ARG A 26 -5.74 1.79 12.79
CA ARG A 26 -6.19 2.34 14.08
C ARG A 26 -7.66 2.73 14.09
N LYS A 27 -8.16 3.36 13.02
CA LYS A 27 -9.55 3.84 12.95
C LYS A 27 -10.57 2.73 12.71
N SER A 28 -10.19 1.70 11.95
CA SER A 28 -11.10 0.62 11.58
C SER A 28 -11.31 -0.38 12.71
N GLY A 29 -10.33 -0.59 13.59
CA GLY A 29 -10.35 -1.73 14.51
C GLY A 29 -10.23 -3.08 13.78
N ALA A 30 -9.78 -3.05 12.52
CA ALA A 30 -9.58 -4.24 11.72
C ALA A 30 -8.46 -5.12 12.29
N ARG A 31 -8.71 -6.42 12.38
CA ARG A 31 -7.67 -7.42 12.65
C ARG A 31 -6.99 -7.76 11.33
N VAL A 32 -5.75 -7.31 11.14
CA VAL A 32 -4.97 -7.66 9.95
C VAL A 32 -4.59 -9.14 9.99
N LEU A 33 -4.84 -9.83 8.87
CA LEU A 33 -4.50 -11.23 8.69
C LEU A 33 -3.24 -11.40 7.83
N SER A 34 -3.13 -10.62 6.75
CA SER A 34 -1.99 -10.67 5.84
C SER A 34 -1.82 -9.34 5.13
N ILE A 35 -0.58 -8.98 4.83
CA ILE A 35 -0.21 -7.84 4.00
C ILE A 35 0.69 -8.36 2.88
N THR A 36 0.32 -8.09 1.63
CA THR A 36 1.11 -8.42 0.45
C THR A 36 1.38 -7.14 -0.33
N GLY A 37 2.63 -6.91 -0.73
CA GLY A 37 3.02 -5.73 -1.50
C GLY A 37 3.75 -6.11 -2.78
N ASN A 38 3.61 -5.28 -3.81
CA ASN A 38 4.51 -5.28 -4.94
C ASN A 38 5.35 -4.00 -4.89
N LEU A 39 6.65 -4.14 -4.69
CA LEU A 39 7.62 -3.08 -4.93
C LEU A 39 8.13 -3.32 -6.35
N SER A 40 7.52 -2.68 -7.35
CA SER A 40 8.08 -2.74 -8.68
C SER A 40 9.42 -2.02 -8.66
N SER A 41 10.54 -2.77 -8.62
CA SER A 41 11.85 -2.20 -8.84
C SER A 41 11.85 -1.68 -10.27
N GLN A 42 12.01 -0.37 -10.47
CA GLN A 42 12.22 0.18 -11.80
C GLN A 42 13.31 -0.64 -12.50
N SER A 43 12.97 -1.24 -13.65
CA SER A 43 13.96 -1.90 -14.49
C SER A 43 14.89 -0.82 -15.04
N SER A 44 16.08 -0.70 -14.44
CA SER A 44 17.19 0.11 -14.94
C SER A 44 17.81 -0.54 -16.17
N SER A 45 17.05 -0.65 -17.25
CA SER A 45 17.54 -1.12 -18.54
C SER A 45 17.42 -0.01 -19.58
N GLY A 46 18.50 0.75 -19.76
CA GLY A 46 18.69 1.58 -20.95
C GLY A 46 18.92 3.05 -20.67
N GLN A 47 20.21 3.40 -20.59
CA GLN A 47 20.81 4.67 -20.99
C GLN A 47 19.87 5.60 -21.81
N ALA A 48 19.29 6.62 -21.18
CA ALA A 48 18.69 7.77 -21.85
C ALA A 48 18.86 9.03 -20.97
N PRO A 49 19.16 10.20 -21.55
CA PRO A 49 19.69 11.34 -20.83
C PRO A 49 18.58 12.19 -20.18
N MET A 50 18.78 12.54 -18.91
CA MET A 50 18.11 13.65 -18.20
C MET A 50 16.59 13.82 -18.43
N SER A 51 15.77 12.88 -17.94
CA SER A 51 14.39 13.18 -17.53
C SER A 51 14.21 12.73 -16.08
N SER A 52 14.30 13.71 -15.17
CA SER A 52 14.16 13.55 -13.73
C SER A 52 12.74 13.11 -13.37
N PHE A 53 12.61 12.19 -12.41
CA PHE A 53 11.36 11.71 -11.77
C PHE A 53 10.53 10.66 -12.51
N SER A 54 11.05 9.44 -12.62
CA SER A 54 10.22 8.25 -12.79
C SER A 54 9.93 7.65 -11.41
N ALA A 55 8.78 8.00 -10.81
CA ALA A 55 8.33 7.36 -9.58
C ALA A 55 7.72 5.98 -9.90
N SER A 56 8.07 4.97 -9.11
CA SER A 56 7.57 3.60 -9.31
C SER A 56 6.24 3.41 -8.60
N ASP A 57 5.28 2.75 -9.24
CA ASP A 57 4.02 2.39 -8.60
C ASP A 57 4.26 1.33 -7.49
N ILE A 58 3.66 1.55 -6.33
CA ILE A 58 3.58 0.64 -5.19
C ILE A 58 2.12 0.24 -4.98
N MET A 59 1.88 -1.06 -4.83
CA MET A 59 0.58 -1.60 -4.44
C MET A 59 0.72 -2.45 -3.18
N VAL A 60 -0.11 -2.18 -2.18
CA VAL A 60 -0.21 -2.94 -0.94
C VAL A 60 -1.64 -3.46 -0.79
N ILE A 61 -1.77 -4.77 -0.62
CA ILE A 61 -3.03 -5.48 -0.41
C ILE A 61 -3.06 -5.97 1.03
N VAL A 62 -4.08 -5.57 1.78
CA VAL A 62 -4.30 -5.98 3.16
C VAL A 62 -5.53 -6.87 3.22
N LEU A 63 -5.34 -8.12 3.65
CA LEU A 63 -6.41 -9.02 4.07
C LEU A 63 -6.66 -8.79 5.56
N TYR A 64 -7.90 -8.50 5.93
CA TYR A 64 -8.28 -8.20 7.30
C TYR A 64 -9.65 -8.77 7.67
N GLU A 65 -9.91 -8.86 8.96
CA GLU A 65 -11.21 -9.17 9.52
C GLU A 65 -11.77 -7.98 10.28
N ILE A 66 -13.05 -7.71 10.07
CA ILE A 66 -13.83 -6.82 10.91
C ILE A 66 -15.08 -7.57 11.37
N ASP A 67 -15.38 -7.46 12.65
CA ASP A 67 -16.66 -7.94 13.16
C ASP A 67 -17.75 -6.96 12.72
N PRO A 68 -18.89 -7.46 12.20
CA PRO A 68 -20.02 -6.59 11.97
C PRO A 68 -20.41 -5.92 13.30
N PRO A 69 -20.80 -4.64 13.30
CA PRO A 69 -21.28 -4.00 14.52
C PRO A 69 -22.39 -4.85 15.11
N LYS A 70 -22.23 -5.28 16.37
CA LYS A 70 -23.30 -5.98 17.10
C LYS A 70 -24.45 -4.98 17.22
N LYS A 71 -25.56 -5.28 16.53
CA LYS A 71 -26.82 -4.53 16.64
C LYS A 71 -27.38 -4.61 18.05
#